data_AF-A0A6A6F1R0-F1
#
_entry.id   AF-A0A6A6F1R0-F1
#
_cell.length_a   1.000
_cell.length_b   1.000
_cell.length_c   1.000
_cell.angle_alpha   90.00
_cell.angle_beta   90.00
_cell.angle_gamma   90.00
#
_symmetry.space_group_name_H-M   'P 1'
#
loop_
_entity.id
_entity.type
_entity.pdbx_description
1 polymer ?
#
loop_
_entity_poly.entity_id
_entity_poly.type
_entity_poly.pdbx_seq_one_letter_code
_entity_poly.pdbx_strand_id
1 'polypeptide(L)'
;MKLKKMFGAALFLVLPFCTIAAFPPSAPVTIVSDLDDVLRITELWNPVRAIQNVGLDDFQPVTGMPELYRSFAEVNGTQFAYITGGFVSWSPSYISGLQKHYPPGTAYFRVFTPFNPKMLFNARQLHAQTLIDADPKRKVILVGDFATPGLINAYTKLATKNPRQIQCLIFLDVRATNPANWLVPATKPLAQNQALSNRWTVFETAQEFRNDSITYLRQLQRTTNDTFGCGALISRQKKFLDLVEGTHYGSAKATFLTVTKGLSAMVQCLMVLPFRPSPLCRLDRREGTWYPWHKKFESEMELRDWKYLPNTVINGTKYEEMCYEEGKFWLVNGTCGRS
;
A
#
# COMPACT_ATOMS: atom_id res chain seq x y z
N MET A 1 42.21 -61.69 9.43
CA MET A 1 42.90 -60.40 9.18
C MET A 1 41.88 -59.28 9.43
N LYS A 2 42.17 -58.36 10.36
CA LYS A 2 41.23 -57.38 10.94
C LYS A 2 40.78 -56.34 9.91
N LEU A 3 39.47 -56.20 9.68
CA LEU A 3 38.90 -55.06 8.96
C LEU A 3 38.50 -53.99 9.97
N LYS A 4 39.17 -52.83 9.90
CA LYS A 4 38.98 -51.68 10.79
C LYS A 4 37.61 -51.02 10.58
N LYS A 5 36.97 -50.67 11.69
CA LYS A 5 35.83 -49.76 11.80
C LYS A 5 36.14 -48.42 11.11
N MET A 6 35.23 -47.95 10.25
CA MET A 6 35.08 -46.53 9.93
C MET A 6 33.70 -46.09 10.43
N PHE A 7 33.71 -45.34 11.53
CA PHE A 7 32.58 -44.58 12.02
C PHE A 7 32.36 -43.39 11.06
N GLY A 8 31.35 -43.48 10.19
CA GLY A 8 30.84 -42.32 9.48
C GLY A 8 29.86 -41.58 10.38
N ALA A 9 30.33 -40.51 11.04
CA ALA A 9 29.43 -39.58 11.72
C ALA A 9 28.61 -38.83 10.65
N ALA A 10 27.32 -39.15 10.56
CA ALA A 10 26.39 -38.39 9.74
C ALA A 10 26.20 -37.01 10.40
N LEU A 11 26.82 -35.99 9.79
CA LEU A 11 26.57 -34.59 10.10
C LEU A 11 25.12 -34.28 9.68
N PHE A 12 24.18 -34.40 10.62
CA PHE A 12 22.84 -33.86 10.46
C PHE A 12 22.95 -32.34 10.38
N LEU A 13 23.01 -31.83 9.15
CA LEU A 13 22.71 -30.43 8.85
C LEU A 13 21.26 -30.18 9.29
N VAL A 14 21.09 -29.67 10.50
CA VAL A 14 19.85 -29.05 10.94
C VAL A 14 19.70 -27.78 10.10
N LEU A 15 19.15 -27.94 8.91
CA LEU A 15 18.62 -26.81 8.17
C LEU A 15 17.57 -26.17 9.09
N PRO A 16 17.63 -24.85 9.35
CA PRO A 16 16.57 -24.20 10.06
C PRO A 16 15.33 -24.43 9.22
N PHE A 17 14.41 -25.25 9.74
CA PHE A 17 13.04 -25.27 9.26
C PHE A 17 12.51 -23.87 9.54
N CYS A 18 12.73 -22.96 8.59
CA CYS A 18 11.89 -21.81 8.43
C CYS A 18 10.52 -22.42 8.14
N THR A 19 9.72 -22.58 9.19
CA THR A 19 8.32 -22.99 9.08
C THR A 19 7.68 -21.98 8.16
N ILE A 20 7.58 -22.33 6.88
CA ILE A 20 6.61 -21.77 5.98
C ILE A 20 5.29 -22.08 6.68
N ALA A 21 4.68 -21.08 7.29
CA ALA A 21 3.35 -21.23 7.87
C ALA A 21 2.43 -21.60 6.70
N ALA A 22 2.23 -22.90 6.53
CA ALA A 22 1.25 -23.44 5.61
C ALA A 22 -0.10 -22.95 6.15
N PHE A 23 -0.83 -22.19 5.33
CA PHE A 23 -2.18 -21.79 5.66
C PHE A 23 -2.98 -23.03 6.09
N PRO A 24 -3.53 -23.09 7.33
CA PRO A 24 -4.41 -24.18 7.69
C PRO A 24 -5.49 -24.31 6.60
N PRO A 25 -5.78 -25.53 6.11
CA PRO A 25 -6.65 -25.77 4.94
C PRO A 25 -8.13 -25.40 5.16
N SER A 26 -8.45 -24.68 6.24
CA SER A 26 -9.81 -24.48 6.74
C SER A 26 -10.23 -23.02 6.91
N ALA A 27 -9.40 -22.02 6.56
CA ALA A 27 -9.84 -20.64 6.68
C ALA A 27 -10.74 -20.23 5.51
N PRO A 28 -11.98 -19.78 5.77
CA PRO A 28 -12.90 -19.34 4.73
C PRO A 28 -12.43 -18.09 3.98
N VAL A 29 -11.64 -17.21 4.64
CA VAL A 29 -11.22 -15.92 4.06
C VAL A 29 -9.71 -15.71 4.25
N THR A 30 -9.02 -15.31 3.19
CA THR A 30 -7.64 -14.83 3.25
C THR A 30 -7.55 -13.39 2.75
N ILE A 31 -6.97 -12.54 3.58
CA ILE A 31 -6.59 -11.17 3.25
C ILE A 31 -5.16 -11.22 2.72
N VAL A 32 -5.00 -10.93 1.44
CA VAL A 32 -3.69 -10.79 0.78
C VAL A 32 -3.40 -9.30 0.69
N SER A 33 -2.52 -8.80 1.55
CA SER A 33 -2.17 -7.38 1.61
C SER A 33 -0.83 -7.11 0.97
N ASP A 34 -0.74 -6.06 0.16
CA ASP A 34 0.53 -5.42 -0.12
C ASP A 34 1.16 -4.90 1.19
N LEU A 35 2.49 -4.83 1.24
CA LEU A 35 3.24 -4.30 2.38
C LEU A 35 3.51 -2.81 2.23
N ASP A 36 4.08 -2.45 1.09
CA ASP A 36 4.62 -1.11 0.85
C ASP A 36 3.47 -0.11 0.68
N ASP A 37 3.51 0.98 1.46
CA ASP A 37 2.50 2.04 1.50
C ASP A 37 1.06 1.59 1.86
N VAL A 38 0.91 0.34 2.35
CA VAL A 38 -0.33 -0.21 2.92
C VAL A 38 -0.13 -0.60 4.39
N LEU A 39 0.87 -1.42 4.70
CA LEU A 39 1.21 -1.78 6.08
C LEU A 39 2.43 -1.01 6.57
N ARG A 40 3.39 -0.71 5.70
CA ARG A 40 4.61 0.03 6.04
C ARG A 40 4.67 1.31 5.22
N ILE A 41 4.98 2.45 5.85
CA ILE A 41 5.36 3.66 5.11
C ILE A 41 6.68 3.38 4.38
N THR A 42 6.63 3.36 3.05
CA THR A 42 7.77 3.04 2.19
C THR A 42 8.08 4.19 1.24
N GLU A 43 7.05 4.84 0.71
CA GLU A 43 7.11 5.90 -0.29
C GLU A 43 7.77 5.42 -1.58
N LEU A 44 7.25 4.36 -2.18
CA LEU A 44 7.83 3.76 -3.40
C LEU A 44 7.92 4.73 -4.58
N TRP A 45 7.13 5.81 -4.54
CA TRP A 45 7.16 6.90 -5.50
C TRP A 45 8.37 7.84 -5.34
N ASN A 46 9.12 7.76 -4.25
CA ASN A 46 10.35 8.50 -4.02
C ASN A 46 11.51 7.52 -3.76
N PRO A 47 12.36 7.20 -4.77
CA PRO A 47 13.39 6.17 -4.64
C PRO A 47 14.38 6.39 -3.49
N VAL A 48 14.72 7.66 -3.18
CA VAL A 48 15.62 7.98 -2.06
C VAL A 48 14.96 7.62 -0.73
N ARG A 49 13.69 7.98 -0.58
CA ARG A 49 12.89 7.63 0.61
C ARG A 49 12.63 6.14 0.70
N ALA A 50 12.30 5.47 -0.39
CA ALA A 50 12.12 4.02 -0.40
C ALA A 50 13.36 3.29 0.10
N ILE A 51 14.56 3.69 -0.32
CA ILE A 51 15.82 3.10 0.17
C ILE A 51 16.02 3.42 1.66
N GLN A 52 15.77 4.65 2.07
CA GLN A 52 15.95 5.08 3.47
C GLN A 52 14.95 4.37 4.40
N ASN A 53 13.66 4.43 4.07
CA ASN A 53 12.56 3.83 4.82
C ASN A 53 12.70 2.31 4.91
N VAL A 54 13.21 1.63 3.87
CA VAL A 54 13.36 0.16 3.85
C VAL A 54 14.68 -0.31 4.44
N GLY A 55 15.77 0.41 4.19
CA GLY A 55 17.13 -0.03 4.47
C GLY A 55 17.77 0.59 5.70
N LEU A 56 17.31 1.75 6.17
CA LEU A 56 17.93 2.51 7.27
C LEU A 56 16.97 2.73 8.44
N ASP A 57 15.72 3.07 8.16
CA ASP A 57 14.75 3.41 9.20
C ASP A 57 14.01 2.17 9.70
N ASP A 58 13.58 2.23 10.97
CA ASP A 58 12.71 1.22 11.56
C ASP A 58 11.39 1.12 10.82
N PHE A 59 10.77 -0.07 10.86
CA PHE A 59 9.45 -0.29 10.32
C PHE A 59 8.44 0.70 10.92
N GLN A 60 7.94 1.63 10.11
CA GLN A 60 6.86 2.54 10.48
C GLN A 60 5.53 2.04 9.92
N PRO A 61 4.56 1.64 10.76
CA PRO A 61 3.27 1.23 10.28
C PRO A 61 2.50 2.42 9.70
N VAL A 62 1.72 2.17 8.66
CA VAL A 62 0.75 3.16 8.17
C VAL A 62 -0.30 3.42 9.26
N THR A 63 -0.59 4.69 9.54
CA THR A 63 -1.45 5.13 10.66
C THR A 63 -2.79 4.40 10.70
N GLY A 64 -3.11 3.77 11.83
CA GLY A 64 -4.36 3.07 12.10
C GLY A 64 -4.48 1.67 11.44
N MET A 65 -3.56 1.29 10.56
CA MET A 65 -3.59 -0.01 9.89
C MET A 65 -3.33 -1.19 10.86
N PRO A 66 -2.44 -1.10 11.87
CA PRO A 66 -2.31 -2.14 12.89
C PRO A 66 -3.64 -2.45 13.60
N GLU A 67 -4.38 -1.43 14.01
CA GLU A 67 -5.68 -1.57 14.69
C GLU A 67 -6.75 -2.17 13.78
N LEU A 68 -6.75 -1.75 12.51
CA LEU A 68 -7.64 -2.31 11.49
C LEU A 68 -7.38 -3.81 11.29
N TYR A 69 -6.13 -4.20 11.09
CA TYR A 69 -5.77 -5.61 10.88
C TYR A 69 -5.99 -6.45 12.14
N ARG A 70 -5.76 -5.90 13.33
CA ARG A 70 -6.13 -6.55 14.59
C ARG A 70 -7.63 -6.83 14.64
N SER A 71 -8.47 -5.89 14.23
CA SER A 71 -9.91 -6.13 14.16
C SER A 71 -10.28 -7.20 13.12
N PHE A 72 -9.58 -7.28 11.98
CA PHE A 72 -9.80 -8.37 11.02
C PHE A 72 -9.50 -9.74 11.62
N ALA A 73 -8.48 -9.83 12.48
CA ALA A 73 -8.12 -11.07 13.16
C ALA A 73 -9.16 -11.52 14.20
N GLU A 74 -10.00 -10.60 14.72
CA GLU A 74 -11.13 -10.93 15.60
C GLU A 74 -12.25 -11.68 14.85
N VAL A 75 -12.25 -11.66 13.52
CA VAL A 75 -13.21 -12.41 12.70
C VAL A 75 -12.67 -13.82 12.46
N ASN A 76 -13.17 -14.79 13.22
CA ASN A 76 -12.75 -16.20 13.20
C ASN A 76 -12.63 -16.77 11.78
N GLY A 77 -11.49 -17.39 11.46
CA GLY A 77 -11.26 -17.95 10.13
C GLY A 77 -10.76 -16.95 9.09
N THR A 78 -10.33 -15.77 9.52
CA THR A 78 -9.56 -14.82 8.70
C THR A 78 -8.07 -15.15 8.78
N GLN A 79 -7.42 -15.28 7.63
CA GLN A 79 -5.98 -15.49 7.51
C GLN A 79 -5.31 -14.34 6.77
N PHE A 80 -4.00 -14.17 6.97
CA PHE A 80 -3.23 -13.08 6.40
C PHE A 80 -2.07 -13.61 5.55
N ALA A 81 -1.99 -13.08 4.33
CA ALA A 81 -0.82 -13.17 3.48
C ALA A 81 -0.31 -11.76 3.22
N TYR A 82 0.98 -11.54 3.38
CA TYR A 82 1.62 -10.24 3.14
C TYR A 82 2.52 -10.36 1.92
N ILE A 83 2.37 -9.50 0.92
CA ILE A 83 3.13 -9.56 -0.32
C ILE A 83 3.88 -8.25 -0.54
N THR A 84 5.08 -8.30 -1.13
CA THR A 84 5.83 -7.11 -1.51
C THR A 84 6.59 -7.31 -2.82
N GLY A 85 6.91 -6.19 -3.48
CA GLY A 85 7.89 -6.14 -4.56
C GLY A 85 9.34 -6.05 -4.07
N GLY A 86 9.56 -5.85 -2.77
CA GLY A 86 10.88 -5.82 -2.15
C GLY A 86 11.60 -7.16 -2.24
N PHE A 87 12.92 -7.11 -2.40
CA PHE A 87 13.73 -8.33 -2.50
C PHE A 87 13.75 -9.09 -1.17
N VAL A 88 13.86 -10.42 -1.23
CA VAL A 88 13.96 -11.28 -0.04
C VAL A 88 15.13 -10.91 0.88
N SER A 89 16.20 -10.33 0.35
CA SER A 89 17.31 -9.79 1.13
C SER A 89 16.91 -8.64 2.05
N TRP A 90 15.81 -7.95 1.78
CA TRP A 90 15.25 -6.90 2.63
C TRP A 90 14.32 -7.44 3.71
N SER A 91 14.00 -8.74 3.71
CA SER A 91 13.05 -9.33 4.66
C SER A 91 13.32 -9.00 6.13
N PRO A 92 14.58 -8.89 6.64
CA PRO A 92 14.79 -8.52 8.05
C PRO A 92 14.15 -7.19 8.44
N SER A 93 14.09 -6.19 7.54
CA SER A 93 13.49 -4.88 7.83
C SER A 93 11.97 -4.89 7.79
N TYR A 94 11.35 -5.94 7.26
CA TYR A 94 9.89 -6.10 7.22
C TYR A 94 9.37 -7.02 8.32
N ILE A 95 10.04 -8.16 8.54
CA ILE A 95 9.51 -9.24 9.40
C ILE A 95 9.37 -8.79 10.86
N SER A 96 10.35 -8.06 11.40
CA SER A 96 10.30 -7.57 12.78
C SER A 96 9.10 -6.65 13.02
N GLY A 97 8.85 -5.73 12.09
CA GLY A 97 7.70 -4.83 12.11
C GLY A 97 6.37 -5.57 11.95
N LEU A 98 6.30 -6.54 11.03
CA LEU A 98 5.12 -7.37 10.85
C LEU A 98 4.75 -8.13 12.12
N GLN A 99 5.73 -8.79 12.75
CA GLN A 99 5.53 -9.52 14.00
C GLN A 99 5.10 -8.62 15.16
N LYS A 100 5.59 -7.37 15.19
CA LYS A 100 5.28 -6.41 16.24
C LYS A 100 3.90 -5.78 16.09
N HIS A 101 3.47 -5.49 14.86
CA HIS A 101 2.31 -4.62 14.61
C HIS A 101 1.10 -5.35 14.01
N TYR A 102 1.30 -6.47 13.32
CA TYR A 102 0.25 -7.12 12.53
C TYR A 102 -0.05 -8.54 13.02
N PRO A 103 -1.26 -9.06 12.75
CA PRO A 103 -1.59 -10.45 13.04
C PRO A 103 -0.60 -11.44 12.40
N PRO A 104 -0.45 -12.65 12.97
CA PRO A 104 0.37 -13.68 12.36
C PRO A 104 -0.07 -13.99 10.92
N GLY A 105 0.89 -14.06 10.00
CA GLY A 105 0.66 -14.33 8.58
C GLY A 105 1.96 -14.62 7.83
N THR A 106 1.83 -15.08 6.59
CA THR A 106 2.99 -15.45 5.75
C THR A 106 3.39 -14.29 4.85
N ALA A 107 4.66 -13.89 4.91
CA ALA A 107 5.22 -12.82 4.09
C ALA A 107 5.92 -13.37 2.83
N TYR A 108 5.60 -12.79 1.67
CA TYR A 108 6.09 -13.17 0.35
C TYR A 108 6.90 -12.05 -0.28
N PHE A 109 8.18 -12.31 -0.53
CA PHE A 109 9.13 -11.35 -1.08
C PHE A 109 9.47 -11.67 -2.53
N ARG A 110 9.93 -10.65 -3.27
CA ARG A 110 10.53 -10.86 -4.59
C ARG A 110 11.81 -11.67 -4.45
N VAL A 111 11.87 -12.79 -5.18
CA VAL A 111 13.08 -13.61 -5.27
C VAL A 111 13.78 -13.31 -6.59
N PHE A 112 15.07 -13.01 -6.54
CA PHE A 112 15.90 -12.97 -7.73
C PHE A 112 16.31 -14.40 -8.09
N THR A 113 15.86 -14.87 -9.24
CA THR A 113 16.37 -16.12 -9.82
C THR A 113 16.65 -15.90 -11.30
N PRO A 114 17.82 -16.32 -11.83
CA PRO A 114 18.09 -16.21 -13.26
C PRO A 114 17.12 -17.04 -14.12
N PHE A 115 16.41 -17.99 -13.51
CA PHE A 115 15.48 -18.91 -14.18
C PHE A 115 14.02 -18.44 -14.21
N ASN A 116 13.64 -17.37 -13.49
CA ASN A 116 12.28 -16.84 -13.51
C ASN A 116 12.26 -15.30 -13.60
N PRO A 117 12.48 -14.73 -14.79
CA PRO A 117 12.49 -13.28 -14.98
C PRO A 117 11.11 -12.64 -14.73
N LYS A 118 10.02 -13.43 -14.78
CA LYS A 118 8.66 -12.90 -14.48
C LYS A 118 8.53 -12.49 -13.02
N MET A 119 9.21 -13.17 -12.09
CA MET A 119 9.24 -12.80 -10.67
C MET A 119 9.90 -11.44 -10.42
N LEU A 120 10.86 -11.05 -11.26
CA LEU A 120 11.55 -9.76 -11.13
C LEU A 120 10.58 -8.58 -11.32
N PHE A 121 9.65 -8.69 -12.25
CA PHE A 121 8.74 -7.59 -12.60
C PHE A 121 7.33 -7.75 -12.03
N ASN A 122 6.88 -8.99 -11.75
CA ASN A 122 5.49 -9.30 -11.40
C ASN A 122 5.34 -10.07 -10.07
N ALA A 123 6.32 -9.98 -9.15
CA ALA A 123 6.33 -10.70 -7.87
C ALA A 123 4.96 -10.68 -7.15
N ARG A 124 4.37 -9.49 -6.98
CA ARG A 124 3.07 -9.32 -6.31
C ARG A 124 1.95 -10.11 -6.99
N GLN A 125 1.85 -10.01 -8.31
CA GLN A 125 0.84 -10.72 -9.08
C GLN A 125 1.05 -12.24 -8.98
N LEU A 126 2.30 -12.71 -9.06
CA LEU A 126 2.58 -14.14 -9.03
C LEU A 126 2.32 -14.73 -7.65
N HIS A 127 2.76 -14.07 -6.57
CA HIS A 127 2.48 -14.50 -5.21
C HIS A 127 0.99 -14.54 -4.90
N ALA A 128 0.24 -13.50 -5.28
CA ALA A 128 -1.21 -13.49 -5.13
C ALA A 128 -1.87 -14.62 -5.94
N GLN A 129 -1.43 -14.87 -7.18
CA GLN A 129 -1.94 -16.00 -7.98
C GLN A 129 -1.63 -17.35 -7.33
N THR A 130 -0.41 -17.57 -6.80
CA THR A 130 -0.06 -18.81 -6.10
C THR A 130 -0.94 -19.04 -4.87
N LEU A 131 -1.25 -17.98 -4.12
CA LEU A 131 -2.15 -18.06 -2.96
C LEU A 131 -3.58 -18.41 -3.36
N ILE A 132 -4.05 -17.88 -4.50
CA ILE A 132 -5.37 -18.19 -5.07
C ILE A 132 -5.40 -19.64 -5.57
N ASP A 133 -4.35 -20.09 -6.27
CA ASP A 133 -4.28 -21.43 -6.84
C ASP A 133 -4.15 -22.52 -5.78
N ALA A 134 -3.59 -22.19 -4.60
CA ALA A 134 -3.40 -23.13 -3.51
C ALA A 134 -4.71 -23.68 -2.92
N ASP A 135 -5.81 -22.93 -3.01
CA ASP A 135 -7.10 -23.35 -2.48
C ASP A 135 -8.28 -22.76 -3.28
N PRO A 136 -8.88 -23.53 -4.20
CA PRO A 136 -9.96 -23.04 -5.07
C PRO A 136 -11.26 -22.68 -4.32
N LYS A 137 -11.44 -23.14 -3.07
CA LYS A 137 -12.63 -22.83 -2.26
C LYS A 137 -12.47 -21.58 -1.42
N ARG A 138 -11.25 -21.05 -1.31
CA ARG A 138 -10.92 -19.92 -0.46
C ARG A 138 -11.39 -18.61 -1.05
N LYS A 139 -12.08 -17.82 -0.23
CA LYS A 139 -12.40 -16.43 -0.56
C LYS A 139 -11.19 -15.54 -0.28
N VAL A 140 -10.82 -14.73 -1.25
CA VAL A 140 -9.63 -13.88 -1.22
C VAL A 140 -10.05 -12.42 -1.30
N ILE A 141 -9.44 -11.60 -0.46
CA ILE A 141 -9.52 -10.14 -0.51
C ILE A 141 -8.12 -9.64 -0.82
N LEU A 142 -7.97 -8.82 -1.86
CA LEU A 142 -6.70 -8.19 -2.19
C LEU A 142 -6.70 -6.77 -1.65
N VAL A 143 -5.73 -6.43 -0.81
CA VAL A 143 -5.56 -5.09 -0.22
C VAL A 143 -4.33 -4.45 -0.81
N GLY A 144 -4.48 -3.26 -1.39
CA GLY A 144 -3.42 -2.52 -2.06
C GLY A 144 -3.57 -1.02 -1.85
N ASP A 145 -2.82 -0.25 -2.61
CA ASP A 145 -2.85 1.20 -2.61
C ASP A 145 -2.91 1.79 -4.03
N PHE A 146 -3.02 3.10 -4.10
CA PHE A 146 -2.87 3.87 -5.35
C PHE A 146 -1.44 4.39 -5.59
N ALA A 147 -0.50 4.17 -4.65
CA ALA A 147 0.88 4.64 -4.73
C ALA A 147 1.89 3.56 -5.13
N THR A 148 1.47 2.31 -5.37
CA THR A 148 2.37 1.27 -5.90
C THR A 148 2.24 1.16 -7.42
N PRO A 149 3.32 1.44 -8.19
CA PRO A 149 3.29 1.33 -9.64
C PRO A 149 2.87 -0.07 -10.12
N GLY A 150 1.87 -0.12 -11.00
CA GLY A 150 1.40 -1.35 -11.64
C GLY A 150 0.50 -2.25 -10.79
N LEU A 151 0.33 -1.97 -9.48
CA LEU A 151 -0.46 -2.80 -8.56
C LEU A 151 -1.91 -2.94 -9.01
N ILE A 152 -2.58 -1.83 -9.32
CA ILE A 152 -3.97 -1.81 -9.76
C ILE A 152 -4.18 -2.73 -10.96
N ASN A 153 -3.28 -2.66 -11.94
CA ASN A 153 -3.36 -3.48 -13.15
C ASN A 153 -3.12 -4.98 -12.87
N ALA A 154 -2.25 -5.31 -11.92
CA ALA A 154 -2.05 -6.69 -11.49
C ALA A 154 -3.33 -7.23 -10.81
N TYR A 155 -3.90 -6.46 -9.89
CA TYR A 155 -5.08 -6.87 -9.11
C TYR A 155 -6.35 -6.94 -9.97
N THR A 156 -6.56 -6.01 -10.90
CA THR A 156 -7.71 -6.06 -11.82
C THR A 156 -7.66 -7.29 -12.73
N LYS A 157 -6.46 -7.65 -13.23
CA LYS A 157 -6.26 -8.87 -14.01
C LYS A 157 -6.54 -10.13 -13.20
N LEU A 158 -6.05 -10.19 -11.96
CA LEU A 158 -6.31 -11.32 -11.06
C LEU A 158 -7.80 -11.46 -10.76
N ALA A 159 -8.48 -10.37 -10.39
CA ALA A 159 -9.91 -10.37 -10.09
C ALA A 159 -10.77 -10.80 -11.28
N THR A 160 -10.41 -10.33 -12.48
CA THR A 160 -11.10 -10.73 -13.72
C THR A 160 -10.91 -12.21 -14.03
N LYS A 161 -9.71 -12.76 -13.78
CA LYS A 161 -9.40 -14.18 -14.01
C LYS A 161 -10.02 -15.10 -12.95
N ASN A 162 -10.14 -14.65 -11.70
CA ASN A 162 -10.56 -15.48 -10.57
C ASN A 162 -11.82 -14.91 -9.86
N PRO A 163 -12.95 -14.69 -10.57
CA PRO A 163 -14.10 -13.93 -10.07
C PRO A 163 -14.88 -14.64 -8.95
N ARG A 164 -14.71 -15.96 -8.77
CA ARG A 164 -15.31 -16.74 -7.68
C ARG A 164 -14.48 -16.75 -6.40
N GLN A 165 -13.17 -16.53 -6.50
CA GLN A 165 -12.28 -16.55 -5.34
C GLN A 165 -12.02 -15.14 -4.85
N ILE A 166 -11.69 -14.20 -5.74
CA ILE A 166 -11.47 -12.81 -5.36
C ILE A 166 -12.81 -12.12 -5.18
N GLN A 167 -13.11 -11.78 -3.92
CA GLN A 167 -14.39 -11.19 -3.53
C GLN A 167 -14.35 -9.68 -3.65
N CYS A 168 -13.30 -9.04 -3.15
CA CYS A 168 -13.17 -7.59 -3.16
C CYS A 168 -11.70 -7.16 -3.29
N LEU A 169 -11.48 -6.09 -4.05
CA LEU A 169 -10.23 -5.33 -4.10
C LEU A 169 -10.39 -4.10 -3.20
N ILE A 170 -9.51 -3.93 -2.23
CA ILE A 170 -9.56 -2.80 -1.30
C ILE A 170 -8.33 -1.95 -1.54
N PHE A 171 -8.51 -0.66 -1.85
CA PHE A 171 -7.41 0.26 -2.08
C PHE A 171 -7.35 1.37 -1.03
N LEU A 172 -6.16 1.60 -0.46
CA LEU A 172 -5.87 2.79 0.33
C LEU A 172 -5.55 3.97 -0.61
N ASP A 173 -6.24 5.09 -0.43
CA ASP A 173 -5.84 6.35 -1.03
C ASP A 173 -4.73 7.04 -0.24
N VAL A 174 -3.50 6.62 -0.52
CA VAL A 174 -2.28 7.15 0.09
C VAL A 174 -2.13 8.66 -0.16
N ARG A 175 -2.82 9.25 -1.15
CA ARG A 175 -2.79 10.71 -1.32
C ARG A 175 -3.41 11.42 -0.12
N ALA A 176 -4.37 10.81 0.58
CA ALA A 176 -5.00 11.41 1.76
C ALA A 176 -4.01 11.59 2.92
N THR A 177 -3.05 10.69 3.06
CA THR A 177 -2.06 10.67 4.15
C THR A 177 -0.65 11.05 3.72
N ASN A 178 -0.37 11.09 2.41
CA ASN A 178 0.92 11.49 1.86
C ASN A 178 0.71 12.42 0.64
N PRO A 179 0.58 13.74 0.89
CA PRO A 179 0.29 14.72 -0.17
C PRO A 179 1.42 14.90 -1.18
N ALA A 180 2.66 14.49 -0.83
CA ALA A 180 3.81 14.59 -1.72
C ALA A 180 3.84 13.51 -2.82
N ASN A 181 2.99 12.47 -2.70
CA ASN A 181 2.85 11.43 -3.71
C ASN A 181 2.39 12.02 -5.06
N TRP A 182 3.28 11.98 -6.04
CA TRP A 182 3.04 12.52 -7.38
C TRP A 182 2.62 11.46 -8.40
N LEU A 183 2.51 10.19 -8.00
CA LEU A 183 2.06 9.13 -8.89
C LEU A 183 0.65 9.38 -9.38
N VAL A 184 0.43 9.01 -10.63
CA VAL A 184 -0.88 9.09 -11.25
C VAL A 184 -1.44 7.67 -11.31
N PRO A 185 -2.46 7.33 -10.49
CA PRO A 185 -2.98 5.98 -10.46
C PRO A 185 -3.72 5.63 -11.77
N ALA A 186 -3.50 4.41 -12.26
CA ALA A 186 -4.21 3.87 -13.41
C ALA A 186 -5.59 3.34 -12.98
N THR A 187 -6.57 4.22 -12.80
CA THR A 187 -7.91 3.84 -12.28
C THR A 187 -8.88 3.36 -13.35
N LYS A 188 -8.65 3.63 -14.65
CA LYS A 188 -9.57 3.16 -15.72
C LYS A 188 -9.81 1.64 -15.72
N PRO A 189 -8.79 0.77 -15.51
CA PRO A 189 -9.00 -0.66 -15.39
C PRO A 189 -10.00 -1.09 -14.30
N LEU A 190 -10.16 -0.28 -13.24
CA LEU A 190 -11.16 -0.50 -12.18
C LEU A 190 -12.53 0.06 -12.58
N ALA A 191 -12.56 1.28 -13.11
CA ALA A 191 -13.80 2.02 -13.36
C ALA A 191 -14.56 1.55 -14.62
N GLN A 192 -13.85 1.14 -15.67
CA GLN A 192 -14.45 0.84 -16.98
C GLN A 192 -14.67 -0.67 -17.21
N ASN A 193 -14.12 -1.52 -16.35
CA ASN A 193 -14.33 -2.96 -16.46
C ASN A 193 -15.63 -3.35 -15.77
N GLN A 194 -16.66 -3.69 -16.55
CA GLN A 194 -17.98 -4.05 -16.04
C GLN A 194 -17.94 -5.25 -15.08
N ALA A 195 -17.01 -6.20 -15.27
CA ALA A 195 -16.83 -7.34 -14.37
C ALA A 195 -16.33 -6.93 -12.97
N LEU A 196 -15.78 -5.73 -12.84
CA LEU A 196 -15.29 -5.17 -11.58
C LEU A 196 -16.22 -4.13 -10.97
N SER A 197 -17.38 -3.87 -11.58
CA SER A 197 -18.32 -2.82 -11.16
C SER A 197 -18.69 -2.88 -9.68
N ASN A 198 -18.73 -4.08 -9.08
CA ASN A 198 -19.02 -4.32 -7.65
C ASN A 198 -17.88 -5.00 -6.88
N ARG A 199 -16.67 -4.99 -7.42
CA ARG A 199 -15.53 -5.79 -6.93
C ARG A 199 -14.40 -4.97 -6.34
N TRP A 200 -14.57 -3.66 -6.19
CA TRP A 200 -13.56 -2.86 -5.51
C TRP A 200 -14.15 -1.76 -4.63
N THR A 201 -13.35 -1.31 -3.69
CA THR A 201 -13.64 -0.20 -2.79
C THR A 201 -12.34 0.55 -2.47
N VAL A 202 -12.49 1.70 -1.84
CA VAL A 202 -11.40 2.60 -1.47
C VAL A 202 -11.68 3.22 -0.12
N PHE A 203 -10.63 3.48 0.65
CA PHE A 203 -10.70 4.23 1.90
C PHE A 203 -9.49 5.16 2.03
N GLU A 204 -9.66 6.24 2.79
CA GLU A 204 -8.62 7.25 3.04
C GLU A 204 -7.93 7.02 4.39
N THR A 205 -8.69 6.62 5.41
CA THR A 205 -8.15 6.34 6.75
C THR A 205 -8.61 4.97 7.28
N ALA A 206 -7.75 4.29 8.04
CA ALA A 206 -8.09 2.99 8.60
C ALA A 206 -9.30 3.07 9.56
N GLN A 207 -9.46 4.20 10.26
CA GLN A 207 -10.54 4.43 11.23
C GLN A 207 -11.92 4.46 10.57
N GLU A 208 -12.10 5.19 9.46
CA GLU A 208 -13.38 5.26 8.75
C GLU A 208 -13.78 3.92 8.10
N PHE A 209 -12.80 3.05 7.85
CA PHE A 209 -13.01 1.79 7.17
C PHE A 209 -13.33 0.64 8.13
N ARG A 210 -12.88 0.73 9.39
CA ARG A 210 -12.89 -0.37 10.36
C ARG A 210 -14.26 -1.01 10.58
N ASN A 211 -15.30 -0.25 10.90
CA ASN A 211 -16.60 -0.83 11.27
C ASN A 211 -17.28 -1.50 10.06
N ASP A 212 -17.24 -0.86 8.91
CA ASP A 212 -17.88 -1.35 7.69
C ASP A 212 -17.16 -2.61 7.17
N SER A 213 -15.83 -2.64 7.24
CA SER A 213 -15.02 -3.78 6.80
C SER A 213 -15.18 -5.01 7.69
N ILE A 214 -15.33 -4.85 9.00
CA ILE A 214 -15.67 -5.97 9.91
C ILE A 214 -17.05 -6.54 9.61
N THR A 215 -18.02 -5.65 9.38
CA THR A 215 -19.37 -6.06 8.99
C THR A 215 -19.34 -6.85 7.68
N TYR A 216 -18.58 -6.36 6.70
CA TYR A 216 -18.35 -7.05 5.43
C TYR A 216 -17.72 -8.43 5.60
N LEU A 217 -16.63 -8.56 6.38
CA LEU A 217 -15.96 -9.86 6.60
C LEU A 217 -16.91 -10.89 7.21
N ARG A 218 -17.72 -10.47 8.19
CA ARG A 218 -18.73 -11.31 8.83
C ARG A 218 -19.84 -11.74 7.86
N GLN A 219 -20.23 -10.88 6.92
CA GLN A 219 -21.19 -11.24 5.86
C GLN A 219 -20.57 -12.21 4.85
N LEU A 220 -19.30 -11.96 4.46
CA LEU A 220 -18.60 -12.77 3.48
C LEU A 220 -18.39 -14.22 3.94
N GLN A 221 -18.20 -14.45 5.24
CA GLN A 221 -18.09 -15.79 5.80
C GLN A 221 -19.39 -16.59 5.77
N ARG A 222 -20.54 -15.91 5.88
CA ARG A 222 -21.85 -16.55 5.93
C ARG A 222 -22.50 -16.72 4.57
N THR A 223 -22.09 -15.91 3.59
CA THR A 223 -22.72 -15.92 2.27
C THR A 223 -22.36 -17.17 1.48
N THR A 224 -23.37 -17.76 0.85
CA THR A 224 -23.24 -18.83 -0.16
C THR A 224 -23.05 -18.27 -1.58
N ASN A 225 -23.11 -16.95 -1.73
CA ASN A 225 -22.84 -16.30 -3.02
C ASN A 225 -21.33 -16.27 -3.30
N ASP A 226 -20.89 -17.05 -4.28
CA ASP A 226 -19.50 -17.10 -4.74
C ASP A 226 -19.01 -15.80 -5.39
N THR A 227 -19.93 -14.90 -5.76
CA THR A 227 -19.64 -13.61 -6.40
C THR A 227 -20.15 -12.43 -5.59
N PHE A 228 -20.10 -12.53 -4.25
CA PHE A 228 -20.63 -11.54 -3.30
C PHE A 228 -20.11 -10.11 -3.54
N GLY A 229 -18.87 -9.95 -4.02
CA GLY A 229 -18.30 -8.64 -4.29
C GLY A 229 -17.86 -7.91 -3.01
N CYS A 230 -17.87 -6.58 -3.05
CA CYS A 230 -17.54 -5.72 -1.89
C CYS A 230 -18.75 -5.40 -0.99
N GLY A 231 -19.94 -5.93 -1.29
CA GLY A 231 -21.16 -5.66 -0.50
C GLY A 231 -21.43 -4.15 -0.34
N ALA A 232 -21.74 -3.72 0.90
CA ALA A 232 -22.02 -2.31 1.20
C ALA A 232 -20.80 -1.37 1.06
N LEU A 233 -19.57 -1.91 1.00
CA LEU A 233 -18.35 -1.11 0.83
C LEU A 233 -18.29 -0.41 -0.53
N ILE A 234 -19.10 -0.85 -1.50
CA ILE A 234 -19.18 -0.26 -2.84
C ILE A 234 -19.60 1.22 -2.82
N SER A 235 -20.28 1.70 -1.77
CA SER A 235 -20.69 3.10 -1.66
C SER A 235 -19.51 4.08 -1.74
N ARG A 236 -18.33 3.67 -1.26
CA ARG A 236 -17.09 4.46 -1.27
C ARG A 236 -16.49 4.62 -2.67
N GLN A 237 -16.71 3.62 -3.53
CA GLN A 237 -16.29 3.67 -4.93
C GLN A 237 -16.87 4.89 -5.63
N LYS A 238 -18.17 5.17 -5.45
CA LYS A 238 -18.85 6.28 -6.14
C LYS A 238 -18.22 7.63 -5.76
N LYS A 239 -18.10 7.91 -4.46
CA LYS A 239 -17.49 9.15 -3.95
C LYS A 239 -16.08 9.37 -4.53
N PHE A 240 -15.28 8.31 -4.60
CA PHE A 240 -13.94 8.39 -5.20
C PHE A 240 -13.98 8.67 -6.69
N LEU A 241 -14.83 7.96 -7.45
CA LEU A 241 -14.95 8.18 -8.90
C LEU A 241 -15.38 9.62 -9.22
N ASP A 242 -16.29 10.19 -8.44
CA ASP A 242 -16.71 11.58 -8.57
C ASP A 242 -15.52 12.54 -8.31
N LEU A 243 -14.67 12.25 -7.33
CA LEU A 243 -13.47 13.06 -7.02
C LEU A 243 -12.38 13.01 -8.10
N VAL A 244 -12.31 11.92 -8.87
CA VAL A 244 -11.30 11.72 -9.93
C VAL A 244 -11.89 11.78 -11.34
N GLU A 245 -13.12 12.30 -11.46
CA GLU A 245 -13.76 12.54 -12.75
C GLU A 245 -12.87 13.43 -13.63
N GLY A 246 -12.73 13.07 -14.92
CA GLY A 246 -11.81 13.73 -15.84
C GLY A 246 -10.30 13.44 -15.65
N THR A 247 -9.90 12.85 -14.52
CA THR A 247 -8.50 12.44 -14.24
C THR A 247 -8.31 10.92 -14.19
N HIS A 248 -9.33 10.16 -14.62
CA HIS A 248 -9.19 8.72 -14.84
C HIS A 248 -8.27 8.43 -16.02
N TYR A 249 -7.15 7.77 -15.75
CA TYR A 249 -6.20 7.38 -16.79
C TYR A 249 -6.11 5.86 -16.95
N GLY A 250 -5.92 5.43 -18.19
CA GLY A 250 -5.53 4.06 -18.50
C GLY A 250 -4.05 3.88 -18.20
N SER A 251 -3.61 2.63 -18.08
CA SER A 251 -2.24 2.29 -17.67
C SER A 251 -1.17 3.04 -18.48
N ALA A 252 -1.30 3.11 -19.81
CA ALA A 252 -0.32 3.80 -20.66
C ALA A 252 -0.23 5.32 -20.35
N LYS A 253 -1.37 6.01 -20.27
CA LYS A 253 -1.40 7.46 -19.98
C LYS A 253 -0.96 7.76 -18.55
N ALA A 254 -1.36 6.93 -17.59
CA ALA A 254 -0.92 7.02 -16.21
C ALA A 254 0.61 6.88 -16.09
N THR A 255 1.20 5.88 -16.76
CA THR A 255 2.66 5.68 -16.80
C THR A 255 3.36 6.87 -17.45
N PHE A 256 2.87 7.37 -18.60
CA PHE A 256 3.46 8.53 -19.26
C PHE A 256 3.46 9.77 -18.33
N LEU A 257 2.32 10.10 -17.73
CA LEU A 257 2.20 11.22 -16.79
C LEU A 257 3.07 11.05 -15.54
N THR A 258 3.19 9.82 -15.05
CA THR A 258 4.07 9.48 -13.94
C THR A 258 5.53 9.76 -14.33
N VAL A 259 6.00 9.22 -15.45
CA VAL A 259 7.38 9.42 -15.92
C VAL A 259 7.69 10.89 -16.16
N THR A 260 6.79 11.66 -16.79
CA THR A 260 7.02 13.09 -17.03
C THR A 260 7.06 13.90 -15.73
N LYS A 261 6.18 13.61 -14.76
CA LYS A 261 6.22 14.22 -13.42
C LYS A 261 7.50 13.85 -12.66
N GLY A 262 7.95 12.61 -12.76
CA GLY A 262 9.19 12.13 -12.15
C GLY A 262 10.42 12.82 -12.75
N LEU A 263 10.52 12.89 -14.07
CA LEU A 263 11.58 13.62 -14.78
C LEU A 263 11.60 15.11 -14.40
N SER A 264 10.42 15.75 -14.40
CA SER A 264 10.30 17.15 -13.97
C SER A 264 10.78 17.35 -12.52
N ALA A 265 10.41 16.46 -11.61
CA ALA A 265 10.88 16.50 -10.22
C ALA A 265 12.40 16.32 -10.12
N MET A 266 12.98 15.39 -10.89
CA MET A 266 14.44 15.18 -10.94
C MET A 266 15.17 16.41 -11.46
N VAL A 267 14.67 17.03 -12.54
CA VAL A 267 15.24 18.26 -13.11
C VAL A 267 15.17 19.41 -12.09
N GLN A 268 14.03 19.60 -11.41
CA GLN A 268 13.90 20.59 -10.34
C GLN A 268 14.95 20.38 -9.24
N CYS A 269 15.16 19.14 -8.80
CA CYS A 269 16.15 18.79 -7.80
C CYS A 269 17.60 19.00 -8.28
N LEU A 270 17.89 18.76 -9.56
CA LEU A 270 19.22 18.99 -10.14
C LEU A 270 19.58 20.48 -10.19
N MET A 271 18.60 21.33 -10.52
CA MET A 271 18.79 22.79 -10.59
C MET A 271 19.10 23.43 -9.23
N VAL A 272 18.76 22.76 -8.12
CA VAL A 272 18.99 23.24 -6.75
C VAL A 272 19.98 22.39 -5.97
N LEU A 273 20.77 21.56 -6.66
CA LEU A 273 21.66 20.55 -6.06
C LEU A 273 22.61 21.12 -4.98
N PRO A 274 23.23 22.31 -5.14
CA PRO A 274 24.07 22.91 -4.10
C PRO A 274 23.32 23.28 -2.81
N PHE A 275 21.99 23.38 -2.86
CA PHE A 275 21.14 23.86 -1.76
C PHE A 275 20.19 22.77 -1.24
N ARG A 276 20.52 21.49 -1.46
CA ARG A 276 19.75 20.36 -0.94
C ARG A 276 20.11 20.05 0.53
N PRO A 277 19.15 19.63 1.38
CA PRO A 277 17.73 19.44 1.08
C PRO A 277 17.01 20.78 0.86
N SER A 278 16.12 20.83 -0.14
CA SER A 278 15.39 22.04 -0.54
C SER A 278 13.89 21.80 -0.68
N PRO A 279 13.01 22.72 -0.24
CA PRO A 279 11.57 22.60 -0.45
C PRO A 279 11.21 22.74 -1.94
N LEU A 280 12.11 23.26 -2.77
CA LEU A 280 11.95 23.32 -4.23
C LEU A 280 12.21 21.98 -4.91
N CYS A 281 12.97 21.07 -4.27
CA CYS A 281 13.16 19.72 -4.75
C CYS A 281 12.04 18.81 -4.23
N ARG A 282 11.16 18.35 -5.11
CA ARG A 282 10.04 17.47 -4.74
C ARG A 282 10.48 16.17 -4.05
N LEU A 283 11.69 15.68 -4.34
CA LEU A 283 12.23 14.46 -3.71
C LEU A 283 12.78 14.70 -2.29
N ASP A 284 13.08 15.95 -1.93
CA ASP A 284 13.49 16.33 -0.58
C ASP A 284 12.29 16.60 0.33
N ARG A 285 11.15 16.98 -0.27
CA ARG A 285 9.92 17.33 0.45
C ARG A 285 9.50 16.24 1.41
N ARG A 286 9.42 16.62 2.68
CA ARG A 286 8.91 15.82 3.76
C ARG A 286 8.10 16.71 4.69
N GLU A 287 6.96 16.16 5.12
CA GLU A 287 6.13 16.74 6.14
C GLU A 287 6.95 16.99 7.41
N GLY A 288 6.83 18.19 7.98
CA GLY A 288 7.49 18.51 9.23
C GLY A 288 8.99 18.74 9.12
N THR A 289 9.51 18.97 7.91
CA THR A 289 10.94 19.19 7.69
C THR A 289 11.28 20.68 7.60
N TRP A 290 12.30 21.07 8.35
CA TRP A 290 12.92 22.38 8.23
C TRP A 290 13.98 22.39 7.14
N TYR A 291 13.91 23.35 6.22
CA TYR A 291 14.89 23.54 5.16
C TYR A 291 15.81 24.71 5.50
N PRO A 292 17.07 24.45 5.90
CA PRO A 292 17.95 25.46 6.47
C PRO A 292 18.19 26.65 5.53
N TRP A 293 18.35 26.37 4.24
CA TRP A 293 18.64 27.37 3.21
C TRP A 293 17.49 28.33 2.93
N HIS A 294 16.25 27.86 3.07
CA HIS A 294 15.06 28.65 2.80
C HIS A 294 14.45 29.23 4.07
N LYS A 295 14.98 28.85 5.24
CA LYS A 295 14.37 29.11 6.55
C LYS A 295 12.86 28.87 6.52
N LYS A 296 12.46 27.79 5.84
CA LYS A 296 11.08 27.42 5.62
C LYS A 296 10.83 26.05 6.22
N PHE A 297 9.74 25.94 6.97
CA PHE A 297 9.20 24.68 7.43
C PHE A 297 8.09 24.30 6.48
N GLU A 298 8.18 23.15 5.83
CA GLU A 298 7.03 22.66 5.04
C GLU A 298 6.14 21.83 5.98
N SER A 299 4.98 22.39 6.33
CA SER A 299 3.93 21.66 7.04
C SER A 299 3.17 20.74 6.09
N GLU A 300 2.41 19.78 6.63
CA GLU A 300 1.53 18.91 5.85
C GLU A 300 0.57 19.71 4.95
N MET A 301 0.13 20.88 5.44
CA MET A 301 -0.83 21.75 4.77
C MET A 301 -0.22 22.44 3.54
N GLU A 302 1.02 22.92 3.62
CA GLU A 302 1.70 23.50 2.46
C GLU A 302 1.97 22.45 1.36
N LEU A 303 2.20 21.19 1.74
CA LEU A 303 2.27 20.08 0.80
C LEU A 303 0.88 19.72 0.21
N ARG A 304 -0.20 19.90 0.97
CA ARG A 304 -1.60 19.70 0.55
C ARG A 304 -2.12 20.81 -0.36
N ASP A 305 -1.79 22.08 -0.13
CA ASP A 305 -2.27 23.21 -0.95
C ASP A 305 -1.73 23.15 -2.39
N TRP A 306 -0.57 22.54 -2.59
CA TRP A 306 -0.03 22.24 -3.91
C TRP A 306 -0.80 21.11 -4.64
N LYS A 307 -1.75 20.42 -3.99
CA LYS A 307 -2.67 19.46 -4.63
C LYS A 307 -3.70 20.13 -5.54
N TYR A 308 -4.01 21.40 -5.33
CA TYR A 308 -4.75 22.17 -6.32
C TYR A 308 -3.77 22.60 -7.42
N LEU A 309 -3.50 21.66 -8.33
CA LEU A 309 -3.05 22.04 -9.67
C LEU A 309 -3.98 23.17 -10.17
N PRO A 310 -3.49 24.19 -10.89
CA PRO A 310 -4.01 25.56 -10.91
C PRO A 310 -5.45 25.81 -11.42
N ASN A 311 -6.24 24.78 -11.67
CA ASN A 311 -7.53 24.87 -12.36
C ASN A 311 -8.74 24.32 -11.58
N THR A 312 -8.68 24.21 -10.25
CA THR A 312 -9.89 23.86 -9.47
C THR A 312 -10.15 24.88 -8.38
N VAL A 313 -10.85 25.95 -8.78
CA VAL A 313 -11.63 26.77 -7.84
C VAL A 313 -12.85 25.94 -7.45
N ILE A 314 -13.03 25.68 -6.16
CA ILE A 314 -14.28 25.14 -5.63
C ILE A 314 -14.82 26.16 -4.60
N ASN A 315 -15.91 26.83 -4.96
CA ASN A 315 -16.74 27.70 -4.11
C ASN A 315 -16.02 28.80 -3.31
N GLY A 316 -15.01 29.45 -3.90
CA GLY A 316 -14.60 30.81 -3.50
C GLY A 316 -14.10 31.01 -2.06
N THR A 317 -13.80 29.95 -1.31
CA THR A 317 -13.31 30.07 0.07
C THR A 317 -11.83 29.69 0.12
N LYS A 318 -10.98 30.68 0.41
CA LYS A 318 -9.55 30.50 0.69
C LYS A 318 -9.35 29.98 2.12
N TYR A 319 -8.69 28.85 2.28
CA TYR A 319 -8.28 28.31 3.59
C TYR A 319 -6.96 28.95 4.04
N GLU A 320 -6.94 30.27 4.24
CA GLU A 320 -5.69 31.01 4.50
C GLU A 320 -5.34 31.19 6.00
N GLU A 321 -6.13 30.72 6.97
CA GLU A 321 -5.81 30.94 8.40
C GLU A 321 -6.08 29.71 9.28
N MET A 322 -5.04 28.92 9.58
CA MET A 322 -5.06 27.88 10.63
C MET A 322 -3.88 28.11 11.60
N CYS A 323 -4.14 27.99 12.90
CA CYS A 323 -3.12 28.06 13.95
C CYS A 323 -2.74 26.64 14.43
N TYR A 324 -1.47 26.45 14.82
CA TYR A 324 -0.94 25.18 15.34
C TYR A 324 -0.49 25.35 16.79
N GLU A 325 -1.08 24.56 17.70
CA GLU A 325 -0.73 24.53 19.12
C GLU A 325 -0.87 23.10 19.66
N GLU A 326 0.12 22.65 20.43
CA GLU A 326 0.15 21.34 21.12
C GLU A 326 -0.24 20.12 20.28
N GLY A 327 0.19 20.07 19.01
CA GLY A 327 -0.01 18.91 18.15
C GLY A 327 -1.44 18.73 17.64
N LYS A 328 -2.31 19.76 17.78
CA LYS A 328 -3.66 19.78 17.19
C LYS A 328 -3.86 21.04 16.37
N PHE A 329 -4.57 20.88 15.25
CA PHE A 329 -4.95 21.98 14.36
C PHE A 329 -6.40 22.35 14.59
N TRP A 330 -6.68 23.66 14.58
CA TRP A 330 -8.03 24.19 14.74
C TRP A 330 -8.28 25.29 13.69
N LEU A 331 -9.51 25.33 13.17
CA LEU A 331 -9.98 26.38 12.26
C LEU A 331 -10.37 27.59 13.11
N VAL A 332 -9.82 28.76 12.81
CA VAL A 332 -10.16 30.01 13.52
C VAL A 332 -10.46 31.09 12.48
N ASN A 333 -11.62 31.74 12.61
CA ASN A 333 -11.92 32.97 11.91
C ASN A 333 -11.10 34.12 12.55
N GLY A 334 -9.89 34.37 12.06
CA GLY A 334 -9.11 35.59 12.37
C GLY A 334 -7.83 35.37 13.18
N THR A 335 -6.69 35.69 12.54
CA THR A 335 -5.34 36.02 13.03
C THR A 335 -4.82 35.34 14.29
N CYS A 336 -3.77 34.51 14.13
CA CYS A 336 -2.96 33.95 15.22
C CYS A 336 -2.19 35.06 15.98
N GLY A 337 -2.81 35.66 16.99
CA GLY A 337 -2.16 36.60 17.90
C GLY A 337 -1.36 35.87 18.99
N ARG A 338 -0.07 36.21 19.14
CA ARG A 338 0.72 35.82 20.32
C ARG A 338 0.14 36.52 21.55
N SER A 339 -0.15 35.75 22.60
CA SER A 339 -0.24 36.29 23.98
C SER A 339 1.13 36.65 24.52
#